data_AF-A0A8S1DJX8-F1
#
_entry.id   AF-A0A8S1DJX8-F1
#
_cell.length_a   1.000
_cell.length_b   1.000
_cell.length_c   1.000
_cell.angle_alpha   90.00
_cell.angle_beta   90.00
_cell.angle_gamma   90.00
#
_symmetry.space_group_name_H-M   'P 1'
#
loop_
_entity.id
_entity.type
_entity.pdbx_description
1 polymer ?
#
loop_
_entity_poly.entity_id
_entity_poly.type
_entity_poly.pdbx_seq_one_letter_code
_entity_poly.pdbx_strand_id
1 'polypeptide(L)'
;MGSLQSQPEHTEPDTMTPSGDPTEIRCQEESRGGLRYEVILADPVTDTPPKPRPVSPTAKTPDIESITEKMIAAEERRKTLEATKLNELKAKMSRIEEAAKKRDEKTQEFINATKSALDQKMKIHTEKHEEFLGDLISKVKDHLEIVDKHRQSTTESGDKMTEEVRNSLEERLRTASEQREEHLRKQLERLKEHEKRCEMARQKREQLLLEGNQQDMEKKTVTASSG
;
A
#
# COMPACT_ATOMS: atom_id res chain seq x y z
N MET A 1 84.28 53.21 61.86
CA MET A 1 84.86 54.29 62.71
C MET A 1 86.12 54.80 62.02
N GLY A 2 86.16 56.09 61.63
CA GLY A 2 87.33 56.81 61.07
C GLY A 2 87.65 56.45 59.61
N SER A 3 87.30 57.20 58.58
CA SER A 3 87.44 58.64 58.26
C SER A 3 88.86 59.07 57.87
N LEU A 4 88.95 59.53 56.61
CA LEU A 4 89.86 60.55 56.04
C LEU A 4 91.36 60.22 55.95
N GLN A 5 91.93 60.34 54.75
CA GLN A 5 92.72 61.54 54.43
C GLN A 5 92.97 61.62 52.90
N SER A 6 92.88 62.84 52.42
CA SER A 6 92.95 63.31 51.04
C SER A 6 94.36 63.29 50.43
N GLN A 7 94.36 63.20 49.09
CA GLN A 7 95.29 63.62 48.00
C GLN A 7 96.49 64.57 48.30
N PRO A 8 97.28 64.97 47.29
CA PRO A 8 98.06 64.26 46.24
C PRO A 8 99.53 64.77 46.21
N GLU A 9 100.43 64.19 45.41
CA GLU A 9 101.66 64.91 45.02
C GLU A 9 102.22 64.47 43.65
N HIS A 10 102.43 65.46 42.78
CA HIS A 10 103.30 65.45 41.60
C HIS A 10 104.73 65.06 42.02
N THR A 11 105.64 64.53 41.20
CA THR A 11 106.52 65.24 40.23
C THR A 11 107.38 64.13 39.58
N GLU A 12 107.28 63.90 38.27
CA GLU A 12 108.27 64.27 37.22
C GLU A 12 109.30 63.17 36.84
N PRO A 13 109.87 63.24 35.61
CA PRO A 13 110.04 62.10 34.73
C PRO A 13 111.47 61.56 34.73
N ASP A 14 111.63 60.32 34.29
CA ASP A 14 112.93 59.83 33.83
C ASP A 14 112.80 59.09 32.49
N THR A 15 113.91 59.14 31.78
CA THR A 15 114.04 59.32 30.35
C THR A 15 113.98 58.01 29.55
N MET A 16 113.40 58.12 28.35
CA MET A 16 113.39 57.10 27.31
C MET A 16 114.81 56.65 26.94
N THR A 17 115.02 55.34 26.92
CA THR A 17 115.99 54.70 26.03
C THR A 17 115.25 53.86 24.98
N PRO A 18 115.70 53.86 23.72
CA PRO A 18 114.91 53.44 22.57
C PRO A 18 114.99 51.93 22.36
N SER A 19 113.84 51.26 22.22
CA SER A 19 113.76 49.87 21.76
C SER A 19 113.36 49.83 20.29
N GLY A 20 114.36 49.58 19.43
CA GLY A 20 114.36 48.41 18.54
C GLY A 20 113.54 48.38 17.25
N ASP A 21 112.36 49.00 17.13
CA ASP A 21 111.48 48.76 15.96
C ASP A 21 111.23 50.05 15.14
N PRO A 22 111.52 50.08 13.82
CA PRO A 22 111.28 51.25 12.99
C PRO A 22 109.78 51.40 12.71
N THR A 23 109.12 52.36 13.37
CA THR A 23 107.78 52.80 12.96
C THR A 23 107.89 53.58 11.64
N GLU A 24 107.36 53.04 10.54
CA GLU A 24 107.35 53.68 9.22
C GLU A 24 105.99 54.35 8.96
N ILE A 25 106.01 55.64 8.62
CA ILE A 25 104.82 56.35 8.14
C ILE A 25 104.90 56.45 6.62
N ARG A 26 103.87 55.93 5.94
CA ARG A 26 103.78 55.87 4.48
C ARG A 26 102.48 56.50 3.98
N CYS A 27 102.42 56.80 2.68
CA CYS A 27 101.20 57.26 2.00
C CYS A 27 100.55 58.50 2.65
N GLN A 28 101.38 59.44 3.11
CA GLN A 28 100.91 60.70 3.68
C GLN A 28 100.24 61.55 2.59
N GLU A 29 98.96 61.87 2.77
CA GLU A 29 98.23 62.78 1.89
C GLU A 29 97.56 63.88 2.72
N GLU A 30 97.96 65.11 2.42
CA GLU A 30 97.39 66.32 3.01
C GLU A 30 96.30 66.89 2.11
N SER A 31 95.15 67.16 2.71
CA SER A 31 94.06 67.91 2.08
C SER A 31 93.67 69.08 2.98
N ARG A 32 92.91 70.06 2.45
CA ARG A 32 92.34 71.17 3.26
C ARG A 32 91.51 70.68 4.46
N GLY A 33 91.02 69.44 4.43
CA GLY A 33 90.20 68.84 5.49
C GLY A 33 90.98 68.01 6.52
N GLY A 34 92.30 67.89 6.38
CA GLY A 34 93.15 67.13 7.31
C GLY A 34 94.16 66.24 6.60
N LEU A 35 94.93 65.54 7.44
CA LEU A 35 96.07 64.71 7.08
C LEU A 35 95.71 63.23 7.23
N ARG A 36 95.89 62.41 6.19
CA ARG A 36 95.84 60.95 6.30
C ARG A 36 97.21 60.34 6.05
N TYR A 37 97.57 59.33 6.80
CA TYR A 37 98.80 58.57 6.64
C TYR A 37 98.59 57.14 7.10
N GLU A 38 99.39 56.22 6.55
CA GLU A 38 99.45 54.83 6.97
C GLU A 38 100.58 54.67 7.98
N VAL A 39 100.29 54.09 9.14
CA VAL A 39 101.29 53.79 10.18
C VAL A 39 101.57 52.31 10.17
N ILE A 40 102.77 51.94 9.76
CA ILE A 40 103.27 50.57 9.78
C ILE A 40 104.09 50.43 11.06
N LEU A 41 103.53 49.72 12.05
CA LEU A 41 104.17 49.47 13.34
C LEU A 41 105.20 48.33 13.27
N ALA A 42 105.02 47.41 12.31
CA ALA A 42 105.92 46.32 11.99
C ALA A 42 105.62 45.81 10.58
N ASP A 43 106.62 45.27 9.90
CA ASP A 43 106.43 44.59 8.62
C ASP A 43 105.51 43.37 8.79
N PRO A 44 104.70 43.03 7.75
CA PRO A 44 103.86 41.84 7.80
C PRO A 44 104.73 40.59 8.02
N VAL A 45 104.37 39.77 9.02
CA VAL A 45 105.10 38.54 9.41
C VAL A 45 105.25 37.55 8.24
N THR A 46 104.44 37.69 7.19
CA THR A 46 104.50 36.89 5.97
C THR A 46 104.29 37.79 4.75
N ASP A 47 105.23 37.76 3.81
CA ASP A 47 105.22 38.54 2.57
C ASP A 47 104.29 37.95 1.47
N THR A 48 103.41 37.01 1.85
CA THR A 48 102.56 36.27 0.91
C THR A 48 101.10 36.71 1.00
N PRO A 49 100.45 37.10 -0.12
CA PRO A 49 99.02 37.41 -0.13
C PRO A 49 98.18 36.20 0.29
N PRO A 50 97.01 36.42 0.95
CA PRO A 50 96.17 35.34 1.45
C PRO A 50 95.76 34.38 0.32
N LYS A 51 95.95 33.08 0.57
CA LYS A 51 95.65 32.01 -0.41
C LYS A 51 94.16 32.09 -0.82
N PRO A 52 93.83 32.04 -2.13
CA PRO A 52 92.44 32.04 -2.58
C PRO A 52 91.68 30.89 -1.93
N ARG A 53 90.49 31.16 -1.40
CA ARG A 53 89.57 30.09 -0.96
C ARG A 53 89.35 29.13 -2.12
N PRO A 54 89.32 27.80 -1.87
CA PRO A 54 89.02 26.82 -2.90
C PRO A 54 87.70 27.21 -3.57
N VAL A 55 87.73 27.27 -4.90
CA VAL A 55 86.55 27.57 -5.72
C VAL A 55 85.48 26.51 -5.41
N SER A 56 84.47 26.89 -4.63
CA SER A 56 83.19 26.19 -4.70
C SER A 56 82.75 26.23 -6.17
N PRO A 57 82.13 25.16 -6.71
CA PRO A 57 81.67 25.18 -8.09
C PRO A 57 80.85 26.43 -8.29
N THR A 58 81.32 27.33 -9.16
CA THR A 58 80.65 28.60 -9.47
C THR A 58 79.21 28.26 -9.76
N ALA A 59 78.29 28.63 -8.86
CA ALA A 59 76.88 28.41 -9.07
C ALA A 59 76.56 29.07 -10.41
N LYS A 60 76.24 28.26 -11.43
CA LYS A 60 75.81 28.77 -12.72
C LYS A 60 74.66 29.73 -12.41
N THR A 61 74.76 30.98 -12.89
CA THR A 61 73.67 31.93 -12.77
C THR A 61 72.43 31.27 -13.34
N PRO A 62 71.36 31.10 -12.56
CA PRO A 62 70.21 30.32 -12.99
C PRO A 62 69.61 30.97 -14.24
N ASP A 63 69.39 30.15 -15.26
CA ASP A 63 68.73 30.55 -16.50
C ASP A 63 67.26 30.91 -16.24
N ILE A 64 66.74 31.90 -16.97
CA ILE A 64 65.40 32.47 -16.76
C ILE A 64 64.33 31.39 -16.88
N GLU A 65 64.45 30.49 -17.86
CA GLU A 65 63.53 29.36 -18.04
C GLU A 65 63.50 28.47 -16.80
N SER A 66 64.67 28.10 -16.24
CA SER A 66 64.75 27.27 -15.02
C SER A 66 64.14 27.94 -13.79
N ILE A 67 64.22 29.26 -13.68
CA ILE A 67 63.58 30.02 -12.59
C ILE A 67 62.05 29.99 -12.76
N THR A 68 61.56 30.23 -13.98
CA THR A 68 60.12 30.22 -14.26
C THR A 68 59.50 28.85 -14.03
N GLU A 69 60.16 27.78 -14.47
CA GLU A 69 59.70 26.41 -14.28
C GLU A 69 59.62 26.04 -12.79
N LYS A 70 60.58 26.47 -11.97
CA LYS A 70 60.54 26.30 -10.52
C LYS A 70 59.39 27.07 -9.87
N MET A 71 59.05 28.26 -10.35
CA MET A 71 57.89 29.02 -9.88
C MET A 71 56.58 28.32 -10.25
N ILE A 72 56.45 27.84 -11.49
CA ILE A 72 55.29 27.06 -11.96
C ILE A 72 55.13 25.78 -11.13
N ALA A 73 56.20 25.02 -10.90
CA ALA A 73 56.17 23.79 -10.09
C ALA A 73 55.82 24.06 -8.61
N ALA A 74 56.16 25.24 -8.07
CA ALA A 74 55.71 25.64 -6.73
C ALA A 74 54.20 25.96 -6.72
N GLU A 75 53.71 26.66 -7.74
CA GLU A 75 52.29 26.99 -7.92
C GLU A 75 51.44 25.73 -8.12
N GLU A 76 51.89 24.79 -8.95
CA GLU A 76 51.20 23.51 -9.15
C GLU A 76 51.12 22.70 -7.86
N ARG A 77 52.21 22.60 -7.08
CA ARG A 77 52.18 21.93 -5.77
C ARG A 77 51.19 22.58 -4.81
N ARG A 78 51.12 23.91 -4.78
CA ARG A 78 50.11 24.64 -4.00
C ARG A 78 48.70 24.25 -4.44
N LYS A 79 48.44 24.31 -5.74
CA LYS A 79 47.14 23.98 -6.32
C LYS A 79 46.73 22.52 -6.06
N THR A 80 47.66 21.57 -6.15
CA THR A 80 47.40 20.16 -5.84
C THR A 80 47.06 19.97 -4.36
N LEU A 81 47.79 20.60 -3.44
CA LEU A 81 47.50 20.52 -2.01
C LEU A 81 46.12 21.10 -1.67
N GLU A 82 45.77 22.23 -2.27
CA GLU A 82 44.45 22.84 -2.11
C GLU A 82 43.34 21.95 -2.70
N ALA A 83 43.56 21.39 -3.89
CA ALA A 83 42.61 20.45 -4.51
C ALA A 83 42.40 19.20 -3.65
N THR A 84 43.47 18.61 -3.09
CA THR A 84 43.37 17.46 -2.19
C THR A 84 42.57 17.81 -0.93
N LYS A 85 42.84 18.95 -0.29
CA LYS A 85 42.06 19.42 0.87
C LYS A 85 40.58 19.61 0.52
N LEU A 86 40.28 20.20 -0.63
CA LEU A 86 38.91 20.40 -1.08
C LEU A 86 38.20 19.06 -1.34
N ASN A 87 38.89 18.11 -1.96
CA ASN A 87 38.36 16.76 -2.21
C ASN A 87 38.09 16.01 -0.90
N GLU A 88 38.98 16.10 0.09
CA GLU A 88 38.77 15.51 1.42
C GLU A 88 37.56 16.12 2.13
N LEU A 89 37.39 17.46 2.07
CA LEU A 89 36.23 18.14 2.62
C LEU A 89 34.95 17.70 1.91
N LYS A 90 34.95 17.64 0.58
CA LYS A 90 33.81 17.15 -0.21
C LYS A 90 33.44 15.71 0.14
N ALA A 91 34.43 14.83 0.31
CA ALA A 91 34.20 13.45 0.72
C ALA A 91 33.59 13.36 2.13
N LYS A 92 34.02 14.21 3.07
CA LYS A 92 33.42 14.30 4.42
C LYS A 92 31.97 14.77 4.36
N MET A 93 31.67 15.80 3.55
CA MET A 93 30.30 16.28 3.36
C MET A 93 29.40 15.21 2.74
N SER A 94 29.87 14.52 1.69
CA SER A 94 29.14 13.41 1.05
C SER A 94 28.79 12.30 2.05
N ARG A 95 29.73 11.91 2.93
CA ARG A 95 29.45 10.90 3.97
C ARG A 95 28.40 11.37 4.98
N ILE A 96 28.39 12.65 5.35
CA ILE A 96 27.40 13.21 6.26
C ILE A 96 26.02 13.19 5.60
N GLU A 97 25.92 13.60 4.34
CA GLU A 97 24.68 13.57 3.56
C GLU A 97 24.15 12.14 3.39
N GLU A 98 25.02 11.18 3.04
CA GLU A 98 24.65 9.76 2.95
C GLU A 98 24.15 9.20 4.29
N ALA A 99 24.80 9.55 5.40
CA ALA A 99 24.38 9.13 6.73
C ALA A 99 23.01 9.74 7.13
N ALA A 100 22.77 11.01 6.80
CA ALA A 100 21.48 11.67 7.01
C ALA A 100 20.38 11.00 6.17
N LYS A 101 20.64 10.81 4.87
CA LYS A 101 19.72 10.14 3.96
C LYS A 101 19.37 8.73 4.45
N LYS A 102 20.37 7.96 4.90
CA LYS A 102 20.15 6.60 5.40
C LYS A 102 19.33 6.57 6.69
N ARG A 103 19.47 7.57 7.55
CA ARG A 103 18.61 7.73 8.73
C ARG A 103 17.16 8.01 8.34
N ASP A 104 16.94 8.87 7.35
CA ASP A 104 15.59 9.21 6.87
C ASP A 104 14.95 8.02 6.17
N GLU A 105 15.71 7.29 5.34
CA GLU A 105 15.28 6.04 4.71
C GLU A 105 14.81 5.02 5.76
N LYS A 106 15.59 4.80 6.83
CA LYS A 106 15.19 3.88 7.90
C LYS A 106 13.95 4.32 8.66
N THR A 107 13.80 5.63 8.88
CA THR A 107 12.61 6.20 9.52
C THR A 107 11.39 6.00 8.64
N GLN A 108 11.51 6.24 7.34
CA GLN A 108 10.42 6.06 6.38
C GLN A 108 10.05 4.59 6.21
N GLU A 109 11.03 3.68 6.15
CA GLU A 109 10.80 2.23 6.14
C GLU A 109 9.99 1.79 7.37
N PHE A 110 10.35 2.27 8.56
CA PHE A 110 9.64 1.95 9.79
C PHE A 110 8.19 2.46 9.79
N ILE A 111 7.97 3.71 9.36
CA ILE A 111 6.64 4.31 9.26
C ILE A 111 5.78 3.51 8.27
N ASN A 112 6.33 3.22 7.09
CA ASN A 112 5.62 2.49 6.03
C ASN A 112 5.29 1.05 6.46
N ALA A 113 6.24 0.34 7.07
CA ALA A 113 6.04 -1.01 7.56
C ALA A 113 4.95 -1.06 8.64
N THR A 114 5.01 -0.13 9.60
CA THR A 114 4.02 -0.05 10.69
C THR A 114 2.64 0.29 10.16
N LYS A 115 2.54 1.25 9.23
CA LYS A 115 1.28 1.60 8.56
C LYS A 115 0.71 0.41 7.79
N SER A 116 1.52 -0.23 6.95
CA SER A 116 1.09 -1.40 6.18
C SER A 116 0.63 -2.55 7.07
N ALA A 117 1.31 -2.79 8.19
CA ALA A 117 0.92 -3.82 9.14
C ALA A 117 -0.43 -3.51 9.82
N LEU A 118 -0.67 -2.25 10.17
CA LEU A 118 -1.95 -1.81 10.73
C LEU A 118 -3.07 -1.95 9.71
N ASP A 119 -2.86 -1.47 8.48
CA ASP A 119 -3.83 -1.55 7.39
C ASP A 119 -4.18 -3.01 7.08
N GLN A 120 -3.19 -3.90 7.04
CA GLN A 120 -3.41 -5.34 6.87
C GLN A 120 -4.22 -5.93 8.02
N LYS A 121 -3.91 -5.57 9.27
CA LYS A 121 -4.64 -6.06 10.45
C LYS A 121 -6.10 -5.61 10.42
N MET A 122 -6.37 -4.36 10.05
CA MET A 122 -7.72 -3.82 9.92
C MET A 122 -8.48 -4.49 8.79
N LYS A 123 -7.84 -4.69 7.63
CA LYS A 123 -8.43 -5.41 6.51
C LYS A 123 -8.86 -6.83 6.90
N ILE A 124 -7.96 -7.61 7.53
CA ILE A 124 -8.26 -8.97 7.99
C ILE A 124 -9.40 -8.97 9.01
N HIS A 125 -9.42 -7.98 9.92
CA HIS A 125 -10.49 -7.88 10.92
C HIS A 125 -11.85 -7.62 10.25
N THR A 126 -11.91 -6.67 9.32
CA THR A 126 -13.13 -6.35 8.58
C THR A 126 -13.61 -7.54 7.74
N GLU A 127 -12.72 -8.20 7.00
CA GLU A 127 -13.06 -9.39 6.20
C GLU A 127 -13.63 -10.51 7.06
N LYS A 128 -13.01 -10.84 8.20
CA LYS A 128 -13.52 -11.85 9.14
C LYS A 128 -14.87 -11.48 9.73
N HIS A 129 -15.07 -10.20 10.02
CA HIS A 129 -16.32 -9.70 10.57
C HIS A 129 -17.44 -9.78 9.52
N GLU A 130 -17.15 -9.41 8.27
CA GLU A 130 -18.09 -9.52 7.15
C GLU A 130 -18.43 -10.98 6.84
N GLU A 131 -17.46 -11.89 6.87
CA GLU A 131 -17.67 -13.34 6.74
C GLU A 131 -18.60 -13.87 7.84
N PHE A 132 -18.32 -13.53 9.10
CA PHE A 132 -19.17 -13.94 10.23
C PHE A 132 -20.61 -13.42 10.12
N LEU A 133 -20.79 -12.16 9.74
CA LEU A 133 -22.11 -11.58 9.51
C LEU A 133 -22.81 -12.23 8.31
N GLY A 134 -22.07 -12.50 7.24
CA GLY A 134 -22.55 -13.21 6.05
C GLY A 134 -23.11 -14.59 6.41
N ASP A 135 -22.37 -15.37 7.18
CA ASP A 135 -22.80 -16.68 7.68
C ASP A 135 -24.07 -16.61 8.53
N LEU A 136 -24.15 -15.62 9.43
CA LEU A 136 -25.32 -15.42 10.28
C LEU A 136 -26.55 -15.06 9.44
N ILE A 137 -26.40 -14.14 8.49
CA ILE A 137 -27.46 -13.75 7.57
C ILE A 137 -27.92 -14.94 6.73
N SER A 138 -26.99 -15.77 6.22
CA SER A 138 -27.33 -16.97 5.45
C SER A 138 -28.18 -17.93 6.26
N LYS A 139 -27.77 -18.25 7.50
CA LYS A 139 -28.54 -19.14 8.38
C LYS A 139 -29.96 -18.64 8.66
N VAL A 140 -30.10 -17.33 8.84
CA VAL A 140 -31.43 -16.72 9.05
C VAL A 140 -32.28 -16.83 7.77
N LYS A 141 -31.70 -16.56 6.59
CA LYS A 141 -32.39 -16.72 5.31
C LYS A 141 -32.86 -18.16 5.09
N ASP A 142 -31.98 -19.13 5.33
CA ASP A 142 -32.30 -20.56 5.18
C ASP A 142 -33.45 -20.96 6.12
N HIS A 143 -33.43 -20.48 7.37
CA HIS A 143 -34.52 -20.75 8.31
C HIS A 143 -35.85 -20.12 7.85
N LEU A 144 -35.83 -18.89 7.34
CA LEU A 144 -37.03 -18.24 6.79
C LEU A 144 -37.60 -19.02 5.61
N GLU A 145 -36.75 -19.50 4.70
CA GLU A 145 -37.17 -20.33 3.57
C GLU A 145 -37.81 -21.66 4.03
N ILE A 146 -37.23 -22.31 5.05
CA ILE A 146 -37.80 -23.54 5.63
C ILE A 146 -39.18 -23.25 6.24
N VAL A 147 -39.33 -22.15 6.97
CA VAL A 147 -40.62 -21.74 7.57
C VAL A 147 -41.65 -21.44 6.49
N ASP A 148 -41.27 -20.74 5.43
CA ASP A 148 -42.16 -20.43 4.30
C ASP A 148 -42.62 -21.70 3.59
N LYS A 149 -41.69 -22.64 3.34
CA LYS A 149 -42.01 -23.94 2.75
C LYS A 149 -42.96 -24.76 3.63
N HIS A 150 -42.75 -24.75 4.95
CA HIS A 150 -43.65 -25.43 5.88
C HIS A 150 -45.04 -24.79 5.91
N ARG A 151 -45.12 -23.45 5.87
CA ARG A 151 -46.39 -22.72 5.77
C ARG A 151 -47.13 -23.11 4.48
N GLN A 152 -46.46 -23.06 3.33
CA GLN A 152 -47.03 -23.46 2.04
C GLN A 152 -47.53 -24.90 2.07
N SER A 153 -46.71 -25.84 2.53
CA SER A 153 -47.10 -27.26 2.64
C SER A 153 -48.32 -27.47 3.53
N THR A 154 -48.45 -26.70 4.63
CA THR A 154 -49.58 -26.79 5.54
C THR A 154 -50.84 -26.23 4.90
N THR A 155 -50.74 -25.07 4.23
CA THR A 155 -51.85 -24.48 3.48
C THR A 155 -52.31 -25.41 2.35
N GLU A 156 -51.40 -25.90 1.52
CA GLU A 156 -51.72 -26.83 0.43
C GLU A 156 -52.38 -28.13 0.94
N SER A 157 -51.91 -28.66 2.07
CA SER A 157 -52.54 -29.85 2.66
C SER A 157 -53.94 -29.57 3.20
N GLY A 158 -54.17 -28.38 3.77
CA GLY A 158 -55.49 -27.95 4.23
C GLY A 158 -56.47 -27.76 3.09
N ASP A 159 -56.02 -27.13 2.00
CA ASP A 159 -56.81 -26.92 0.79
C ASP A 159 -57.19 -28.25 0.13
N LYS A 160 -56.23 -29.19 0.03
CA LYS A 160 -56.48 -30.55 -0.48
C LYS A 160 -57.53 -31.29 0.35
N MET A 161 -57.41 -31.29 1.67
CA MET A 161 -58.40 -31.93 2.55
C MET A 161 -59.79 -31.29 2.38
N THR A 162 -59.86 -29.97 2.26
CA THR A 162 -61.12 -29.24 2.05
C THR A 162 -61.77 -29.63 0.72
N GLU A 163 -60.98 -29.69 -0.36
CA GLU A 163 -61.44 -30.12 -1.68
C GLU A 163 -61.87 -31.60 -1.70
N GLU A 164 -61.15 -32.49 -1.02
CA GLU A 164 -61.53 -33.89 -0.88
C GLU A 164 -62.88 -34.04 -0.17
N VAL A 165 -63.09 -33.32 0.94
CA VAL A 165 -64.37 -33.30 1.66
C VAL A 165 -65.49 -32.73 0.78
N ARG A 166 -65.23 -31.65 0.03
CA ARG A 166 -66.19 -31.04 -0.91
C ARG A 166 -66.61 -32.05 -1.98
N ASN A 167 -65.64 -32.68 -2.64
CA ASN A 167 -65.90 -33.66 -3.71
C ASN A 167 -66.66 -34.89 -3.19
N SER A 168 -66.32 -35.40 -2.00
CA SER A 168 -67.04 -36.51 -1.37
C SER A 168 -68.49 -36.15 -1.06
N LEU A 169 -68.74 -34.93 -0.58
CA LEU A 169 -70.10 -34.44 -0.33
C LEU A 169 -70.91 -34.32 -1.63
N GLU A 170 -70.31 -33.76 -2.68
CA GLU A 170 -70.93 -33.62 -4.00
C GLU A 170 -71.31 -34.98 -4.60
N GLU A 171 -70.41 -35.97 -4.50
CA GLU A 171 -70.68 -37.34 -4.97
C GLU A 171 -71.82 -38.00 -4.19
N ARG A 172 -71.87 -37.82 -2.86
CA ARG A 172 -72.98 -38.31 -2.03
C ARG A 172 -74.31 -37.67 -2.40
N LEU A 173 -74.32 -36.36 -2.63
CA LEU A 173 -75.53 -35.63 -3.04
C LEU A 173 -75.99 -36.07 -4.43
N ARG A 174 -75.05 -36.23 -5.38
CA ARG A 174 -75.32 -36.74 -6.73
C ARG A 174 -75.96 -38.13 -6.67
N THR A 175 -75.34 -39.06 -5.96
CA THR A 175 -75.84 -40.44 -5.80
C THR A 175 -77.23 -40.46 -5.15
N ALA A 176 -77.44 -39.63 -4.13
CA ALA A 176 -78.75 -39.51 -3.48
C ALA A 176 -79.83 -38.94 -4.42
N SER A 177 -79.48 -37.99 -5.29
CA SER A 177 -80.38 -37.46 -6.32
C SER A 177 -80.74 -38.54 -7.34
N GLU A 178 -79.73 -39.22 -7.89
CA GLU A 178 -79.91 -40.31 -8.85
C GLU A 178 -80.81 -41.43 -8.29
N GLN A 179 -80.62 -41.82 -7.03
CA GLN A 179 -81.47 -42.82 -6.36
C GLN A 179 -82.91 -42.34 -6.19
N ARG A 180 -83.13 -41.05 -5.84
CA ARG A 180 -84.48 -40.47 -5.73
C ARG A 180 -85.17 -40.42 -7.09
N GLU A 181 -84.47 -39.98 -8.12
CA GLU A 181 -84.96 -39.93 -9.50
C GLU A 181 -85.30 -41.33 -10.02
N GLU A 182 -84.44 -42.32 -9.78
CA GLU A 182 -84.69 -43.69 -10.15
C GLU A 182 -85.92 -44.27 -9.42
N HIS A 183 -86.06 -44.00 -8.13
CA HIS A 183 -87.22 -44.42 -7.35
C HIS A 183 -88.52 -43.80 -7.89
N LEU A 184 -88.52 -42.49 -8.15
CA LEU A 184 -89.67 -41.79 -8.71
C LEU A 184 -90.01 -42.33 -10.10
N ARG A 185 -89.00 -42.54 -10.96
CA ARG A 185 -89.18 -43.15 -12.29
C ARG A 185 -89.85 -44.52 -12.19
N LYS A 186 -89.41 -45.38 -11.25
CA LYS A 186 -90.02 -46.70 -11.01
C LYS A 186 -91.48 -46.57 -10.56
N GLN A 187 -91.82 -45.60 -9.72
CA GLN A 187 -93.21 -45.36 -9.32
C GLN A 187 -94.08 -44.90 -10.49
N LEU A 188 -93.58 -43.95 -11.29
CA LEU A 188 -94.29 -43.44 -12.48
C LEU A 188 -94.54 -44.55 -13.50
N GLU A 189 -93.56 -45.43 -13.76
CA GLU A 189 -93.74 -46.55 -14.69
C GLU A 189 -94.81 -47.53 -14.20
N ARG A 190 -94.84 -47.86 -12.90
CA ARG A 190 -95.90 -48.70 -12.31
C ARG A 190 -97.30 -48.09 -12.46
N LEU A 191 -97.41 -46.78 -12.28
CA LEU A 191 -98.68 -46.05 -12.48
C LEU A 191 -99.12 -46.12 -13.94
N LYS A 192 -98.20 -45.90 -14.88
CA LYS A 192 -98.45 -45.98 -16.32
C LYS A 192 -98.85 -47.39 -16.76
N GLU A 193 -98.19 -48.43 -16.26
CA GLU A 193 -98.57 -49.83 -16.49
C GLU A 193 -99.95 -50.17 -15.92
N HIS A 194 -100.30 -49.63 -14.75
CA HIS A 194 -101.62 -49.80 -14.16
C HIS A 194 -102.70 -49.12 -15.00
N GLU A 195 -102.46 -47.89 -15.45
CA GLU A 195 -103.36 -47.15 -16.34
C GLU A 195 -103.60 -47.93 -17.64
N LYS A 196 -102.54 -48.42 -18.28
CA LYS A 196 -102.62 -49.25 -19.49
C LYS A 196 -103.45 -50.52 -19.25
N ARG A 197 -103.26 -51.21 -18.11
CA ARG A 197 -104.07 -52.40 -17.76
C ARG A 197 -105.54 -52.06 -17.57
N CYS A 198 -105.85 -50.94 -16.91
CA CYS A 198 -107.22 -50.46 -16.77
C CYS A 198 -107.86 -50.14 -18.13
N GLU A 199 -107.12 -49.50 -19.03
CA GLU A 199 -107.57 -49.19 -20.38
C GLU A 199 -107.86 -50.46 -21.20
N MET A 200 -106.93 -51.43 -21.20
CA MET A 200 -107.14 -52.74 -21.83
C MET A 200 -108.36 -53.47 -21.27
N ALA A 201 -108.60 -53.39 -19.96
CA ALA A 201 -109.79 -53.99 -19.34
C ALA A 201 -111.09 -53.29 -19.78
N ARG A 202 -111.07 -51.95 -19.93
CA ARG A 202 -112.21 -51.19 -20.48
C ARG A 202 -112.48 -51.56 -21.94
N GLN A 203 -111.44 -51.58 -22.78
CA GLN A 203 -111.54 -52.00 -24.18
C GLN A 203 -112.06 -53.43 -24.31
N LYS A 204 -111.55 -54.38 -23.50
CA LYS A 204 -112.03 -55.76 -23.49
C LYS A 204 -113.51 -55.86 -23.08
N ARG A 205 -113.94 -55.09 -22.09
CA ARG A 205 -115.36 -55.03 -21.69
C ARG A 205 -116.23 -54.47 -22.81
N GLU A 206 -115.77 -53.42 -23.48
CA GLU A 206 -116.48 -52.82 -24.61
C GLU A 206 -116.60 -53.81 -25.78
N GLN A 207 -115.51 -54.50 -26.15
CA GLN A 207 -115.52 -55.54 -27.17
C GLN A 207 -116.53 -56.66 -26.86
N LEU A 208 -116.56 -57.17 -25.63
CA LEU A 208 -117.54 -58.19 -25.21
C LEU A 208 -119.00 -57.69 -25.28
N LEU A 209 -119.24 -56.40 -25.01
CA LEU A 209 -120.56 -55.80 -25.18
C LEU A 209 -120.96 -55.68 -26.66
N LEU A 210 -120.03 -55.29 -27.53
CA LEU A 210 -120.27 -55.26 -28.98
C LEU A 210 -120.52 -56.67 -29.54
N GLU A 211 -119.70 -57.66 -29.17
CA GLU A 211 -119.87 -59.06 -29.58
C GLU A 211 -121.20 -59.65 -29.10
N GLY A 212 -121.59 -59.38 -27.84
CA GLY A 212 -122.90 -59.79 -27.32
C GLY A 212 -124.06 -59.18 -28.10
N ASN A 213 -123.98 -57.88 -28.41
CA ASN A 213 -125.00 -57.21 -29.24
C ASN A 213 -125.03 -57.73 -30.69
N GLN A 214 -123.88 -58.08 -31.26
CA GLN A 214 -123.77 -58.67 -32.60
C GLN A 214 -124.42 -60.05 -32.66
N GLN A 215 -124.16 -60.90 -31.65
CA GLN A 215 -124.77 -62.23 -31.52
C GLN A 215 -126.28 -62.17 -31.29
N ASP A 216 -126.77 -61.20 -30.52
CA ASP A 216 -128.21 -60.99 -30.31
C ASP A 216 -128.92 -60.45 -31.57
N MET A 217 -128.22 -59.65 -32.38
CA MET A 217 -128.71 -59.23 -33.71
C MET A 217 -128.72 -60.39 -34.71
N GLU A 218 -127.68 -61.24 -34.74
CA GLU A 218 -127.63 -62.45 -35.58
C GLU A 218 -128.72 -63.47 -35.20
N LYS A 219 -129.02 -63.65 -33.92
CA LYS A 219 -130.12 -64.52 -33.47
C LYS A 219 -131.49 -63.97 -33.88
N LYS A 220 -131.68 -62.65 -33.87
CA LYS A 220 -132.92 -61.99 -34.34
C LYS A 220 -133.10 -62.03 -35.86
N THR A 221 -132.03 -61.94 -36.64
CA THR A 221 -132.12 -62.01 -38.11
C THR A 221 -132.37 -63.44 -38.61
N VAL A 222 -131.83 -64.46 -37.94
CA VAL A 222 -132.08 -65.87 -38.30
C VAL A 222 -133.51 -66.30 -37.97
N THR A 223 -134.12 -65.78 -36.90
CA THR A 223 -135.52 -66.11 -36.53
C THR A 223 -136.58 -65.37 -37.36
N ALA A 224 -136.25 -64.23 -37.99
CA ALA A 224 -137.17 -63.50 -38.85
C ALA A 224 -137.23 -63.99 -40.32
N SER A 225 -136.30 -64.87 -40.75
CA SER A 225 -136.31 -65.47 -42.10
C SER A 225 -137.05 -66.80 -42.19
N SER A 226 -137.57 -67.32 -41.08
CA SER A 226 -138.34 -68.56 -40.99
C SER A 226 -139.71 -68.27 -40.39
N GLY A 227 -140.58 -67.66 -41.19
CA GLY A 227 -141.98 -67.34 -40.89
C GLY A 227 -142.69 -66.80 -42.11
#